data_AF-A0A381QPC2-F1
#
_entry.id   AF-A0A381QPC2-F1
#
_cell.length_a   1.000
_cell.length_b   1.000
_cell.length_c   1.000
_cell.angle_alpha   90.00
_cell.angle_beta   90.00
_cell.angle_gamma   90.00
#
_symmetry.space_group_name_H-M   'P 1'
#
loop_
_entity.id
_entity.type
_entity.pdbx_description
1 polymer ?
#
loop_
_entity_poly.entity_id
_entity_poly.type
_entity_poly.pdbx_seq_one_letter_code
_entity_poly.pdbx_strand_id
1 'polypeptide(L)' 'MLPKVELELVVHDDATQKAADTIIEHARTGNISDGKIVVFPVSNAIKVRTGEAAL' A
#
# COMPACT_ATOMS: atom_id res chain seq x y z
N MET A 1 3.59 -15.19 17.87
CA MET A 1 3.59 -14.28 16.70
C MET A 1 3.74 -12.87 17.22
N LEU A 2 4.65 -12.07 16.68
CA LEU A 2 4.73 -10.66 17.04
C LEU A 2 3.56 -9.91 16.39
N PRO A 3 2.92 -8.95 17.08
CA PRO A 3 1.94 -8.06 16.46
C PRO A 3 2.51 -7.41 15.20
N LYS A 4 1.73 -7.37 14.13
CA LYS A 4 2.05 -6.70 12.87
C LYS A 4 1.01 -5.63 12.60
N VAL A 5 1.45 -4.55 11.96
CA VAL A 5 0.56 -3.52 11.42
C VAL A 5 0.34 -3.83 9.95
N GLU A 6 -0.92 -3.75 9.53
CA GLU A 6 -1.31 -3.81 8.11
C GLU A 6 -1.53 -2.38 7.61
N LEU A 7 -0.98 -2.08 6.43
CA LEU A 7 -1.17 -0.81 5.74
C LEU A 7 -1.88 -1.08 4.42
N GLU A 8 -3.09 -0.54 4.28
CA GLU A 8 -3.82 -0.52 3.02
C GLU A 8 -3.68 0.88 2.39
N LEU A 9 -3.18 0.92 1.16
CA LEU A 9 -2.90 2.16 0.45
C LEU A 9 -3.28 2.00 -1.02
N VAL A 10 -4.08 2.94 -1.54
CA VAL A 10 -4.36 3.08 -2.97
C VAL A 10 -3.61 4.31 -3.47
N VAL A 11 -2.82 4.13 -4.53
CA VAL A 11 -2.08 5.19 -5.21
C VAL A 11 -2.33 5.10 -6.71
N HIS A 12 -2.05 6.18 -7.44
CA HIS A 12 -1.98 6.13 -8.90
C HIS A 12 -0.88 5.16 -9.36
N ASP A 13 -1.07 4.56 -10.54
CA ASP A 13 -0.17 3.55 -11.09
C ASP A 13 1.28 4.03 -11.17
N ASP A 14 1.50 5.28 -11.56
CA ASP A 14 2.83 5.91 -11.67
C ASP A 14 3.56 6.07 -10.32
N ALA A 15 2.82 6.06 -9.21
CA ALA A 15 3.35 6.16 -7.86
C ALA A 15 3.53 4.79 -7.18
N THR A 16 3.09 3.69 -7.79
CA THR A 16 3.11 2.34 -7.19
C THR A 16 4.52 1.91 -6.78
N GLN A 17 5.50 2.03 -7.68
CA GLN A 17 6.88 1.63 -7.39
C GLN A 17 7.50 2.54 -6.31
N LYS A 18 7.27 3.86 -6.41
CA LYS A 18 7.77 4.82 -5.43
C LYS A 18 7.23 4.52 -4.02
N ALA A 19 5.94 4.20 -3.90
CA ALA A 19 5.34 3.85 -2.62
C ALA A 19 5.96 2.57 -2.03
N ALA A 20 6.14 1.53 -2.87
CA ALA A 20 6.79 0.29 -2.44
C ALA A 20 8.23 0.51 -1.97
N ASP A 21 9.01 1.29 -2.73
CA ASP A 21 10.41 1.58 -2.39
C ASP A 21 10.52 2.36 -1.07
N THR A 22 9.67 3.36 -0.86
CA THR A 22 9.62 4.11 0.41
C THR A 22 9.25 3.22 1.59
N ILE A 23 8.29 2.31 1.44
CA ILE A 23 7.94 1.37 2.51
C ILE A 23 9.12 0.44 2.80
N ILE A 24 9.79 -0.09 1.77
CA ILE A 24 10.97 -0.96 1.94
C ILE A 24 12.09 -0.24 2.68
N GLU A 25 12.41 0.99 2.27
CA GLU A 25 13.47 1.81 2.87
C GLU A 25 13.29 1.98 4.38
N HIS A 26 12.06 2.21 4.83
CA HIS A 26 11.77 2.50 6.24
C HIS A 26 11.37 1.28 7.08
N ALA A 27 10.78 0.23 6.48
CA ALA A 27 10.29 -0.93 7.21
C ALA A 27 11.31 -2.09 7.29
N ARG A 28 12.34 -2.10 6.43
CA ARG A 28 13.34 -3.17 6.39
C ARG A 28 14.31 -3.06 7.58
N THR A 29 14.35 -4.10 8.40
CA THR A 29 15.34 -4.26 9.49
C THR A 29 16.44 -5.26 9.15
N GLY A 30 16.26 -6.06 8.10
CA GLY A 30 17.15 -7.15 7.71
C GLY A 30 16.84 -8.49 8.39
N ASN A 31 15.78 -8.55 9.22
CA ASN A 31 15.35 -9.77 9.90
C ASN A 31 14.32 -10.55 9.07
N ILE A 32 14.20 -11.87 9.33
CA ILE A 32 13.32 -12.81 8.61
C ILE A 32 11.81 -12.41 8.66
N SER A 33 11.43 -11.43 9.49
CA SER A 33 10.04 -11.03 9.73
C SER A 33 9.71 -9.58 9.34
N ASP A 34 10.44 -8.98 8.40
CA ASP A 34 10.17 -7.60 7.92
C ASP A 34 8.81 -7.47 7.20
N GLY A 35 8.20 -8.58 6.79
CA GLY A 35 6.87 -8.60 6.19
C GLY A 35 6.90 -8.73 4.67
N LYS A 36 5.79 -8.33 4.02
CA LYS A 36 5.60 -8.42 2.57
C LYS A 36 4.72 -7.27 2.10
N ILE A 37 5.06 -6.70 0.96
CA ILE A 37 4.20 -5.77 0.21
C ILE A 37 3.53 -6.58 -0.90
N VAL A 38 2.22 -6.43 -1.04
CA VAL A 38 1.44 -7.05 -2.10
C VAL A 38 0.70 -5.96 -2.85
N VAL A 39 0.79 -5.98 -4.17
CA VAL A 39 0.16 -4.99 -5.05
C VAL A 39 -1.03 -5.65 -5.74
N PHE A 40 -2.18 -5.00 -5.67
CA PHE A 40 -3.40 -5.41 -6.36
C PHE A 40 -3.89 -4.26 -7.25
N PRO A 41 -4.33 -4.53 -8.49
CA PRO A 41 -4.94 -3.50 -9.32
C PRO A 41 -6.28 -3.07 -8.72
N VAL A 42 -6.54 -1.76 -8.70
CA VAL A 42 -7.82 -1.19 -8.29
C VAL A 42 -8.54 -0.67 -9.52
N SER A 43 -9.68 -1.27 -9.87
CA SER A 43 -10.43 -0.90 -11.08
C SER A 43 -11.41 0.25 -10.88
N ASN A 44 -11.80 0.55 -9.65
CA ASN A 44 -12.67 1.68 -9.33
C ASN A 44 -12.50 2.12 -7.86
N ALA A 45 -12.73 3.41 -7.58
CA ALA A 45 -12.83 3.96 -6.23
C ALA A 45 -13.93 5.03 -6.18
N ILE A 46 -14.75 4.99 -5.12
CA ILE A 46 -15.93 5.85 -4.98
C ILE A 46 -15.81 6.64 -3.67
N LYS A 47 -15.94 7.96 -3.76
CA LYS A 47 -15.97 8.83 -2.58
C LYS A 47 -17.34 8.71 -1.91
N VAL A 48 -17.40 8.03 -0.75
CA VAL A 48 -18.66 7.78 0.00
C VAL A 48 -19.47 9.05 0.24
N ARG A 49 -18.82 10.18 0.54
CA ARG A 49 -19.49 11.44 0.83
C ARG A 49 -20.24 12.04 -0.38
N THR A 50 -19.72 11.87 -1.60
CA THR A 50 -20.24 12.54 -2.80
C THR A 50 -20.83 11.58 -3.83
N GLY A 51 -20.51 10.28 -3.75
CA GLY A 51 -20.85 9.28 -4.75
C GLY A 51 -19.99 9.35 -6.02
N GLU A 52 -19.01 10.26 -6.07
CA GLU A 52 -18.15 10.43 -7.25
C GLU A 52 -17.13 9.29 -7.37
N ALA A 53 -17.01 8.73 -8.58
CA ALA A 53 -15.94 7.83 -8.93
C ALA A 53 -14.67 8.62 -9.25
N ALA A 54 -13.54 8.28 -8.63
CA ALA A 54 -12.24 8.89 -8.87
C ALA A 54 -11.13 7.89 -8.56
N LEU A 55 -10.29 7.61 -9.57
CA LEU A 55 -9.03 6.88 -9.47
C LEU A 55 -7.89 7.74 -10.01
#